data_AF-A0A373WH78-F1
#
_entry.id   AF-A0A373WH78-F1
#
_cell.length_a   1.000
_cell.length_b   1.000
_cell.length_c   1.000
_cell.angle_alpha   90.00
_cell.angle_beta   90.00
_cell.angle_gamma   90.00
#
_symmetry.space_group_name_H-M   'P 1'
#
loop_
_entity.id
_entity.type
_entity.pdbx_description
1 polymer ?
#
loop_
_entity_poly.entity_id
_entity_poly.type
_entity_poly.pdbx_seq_one_letter_code
_entity_poly.pdbx_strand_id
1 'polypeptide(L)'
;MKVKNYCPEFEEYKTIRQWALLGQLPKKDAKGVELWANKNCQASYVYYSPDEVDPATEKELQDFFQPERDRKNKLARLNRKWRKEAEEKKRQEEQKKIFDEAVEAALLPYRDLIWKLTEKTKELYPKKEYPQTIVIDTETTGLDPFRDELLQVSIIDEDGNVLFDSYFKPLKHKEWSKAESVNHISPKMVADAPYINEKAAELYAILSQAHWIIGYNVDFDLNFLVGSDIITNEECNAFRTEDVMIQFAEIYGEYSVYHEDYKWQKLTTAAAYYDYDWAGHEEAHNSLGDCYATLFVYHKILSGE
;
A
#
# COMPACT_ATOMS: atom_id res chain seq x y z
N MET A 1 -24.46 -9.50 -42.27
CA MET A 1 -23.77 -10.42 -43.19
C MET A 1 -23.25 -11.61 -42.39
N LYS A 2 -23.14 -12.81 -42.96
CA LYS A 2 -22.44 -13.93 -42.31
C LYS A 2 -20.94 -13.79 -42.60
N VAL A 3 -20.11 -13.66 -41.56
CA VAL A 3 -18.65 -13.57 -41.69
C VAL A 3 -18.12 -14.89 -42.26
N LYS A 4 -17.33 -14.82 -43.33
CA LYS A 4 -16.79 -16.02 -44.01
C LYS A 4 -15.38 -16.34 -43.51
N ASN A 5 -15.01 -17.60 -43.57
CA ASN A 5 -13.62 -18.03 -43.40
C ASN A 5 -12.83 -17.70 -44.67
N TYR A 6 -11.52 -17.50 -44.53
CA TYR A 6 -10.62 -17.38 -45.67
C TYR A 6 -10.65 -18.65 -46.55
N CYS A 7 -10.71 -18.46 -47.85
CA CYS A 7 -10.58 -19.50 -48.88
C CYS A 7 -9.80 -18.94 -50.09
N PRO A 8 -9.21 -19.79 -50.95
CA PRO A 8 -8.36 -19.35 -52.06
C PRO A 8 -9.01 -18.36 -53.03
N GLU A 9 -10.34 -18.36 -53.17
CA GLU A 9 -11.09 -17.39 -53.97
C GLU A 9 -10.97 -15.94 -53.48
N PHE A 10 -10.51 -15.72 -52.24
CA PHE A 10 -10.27 -14.39 -51.66
C PHE A 10 -8.77 -14.02 -51.58
N GLU A 11 -7.89 -14.78 -52.24
CA GLU A 11 -6.43 -14.56 -52.17
C GLU A 11 -6.00 -13.18 -52.69
N GLU A 12 -6.68 -12.68 -53.72
CA GLU A 12 -6.40 -11.35 -54.28
C GLU A 12 -7.11 -10.22 -53.53
N TYR A 13 -8.04 -10.54 -52.64
CA TYR A 13 -8.82 -9.54 -51.93
C TYR A 13 -7.97 -8.84 -50.86
N LYS A 14 -8.18 -7.54 -50.70
CA LYS A 14 -7.46 -6.75 -49.70
C LYS A 14 -8.41 -5.86 -48.93
N THR A 15 -8.03 -5.54 -47.70
CA THR A 15 -8.76 -4.54 -46.90
C THR A 15 -8.66 -3.16 -47.55
N ILE A 16 -9.61 -2.28 -47.24
CA ILE A 16 -9.60 -0.89 -47.74
C ILE A 16 -8.26 -0.18 -47.49
N ARG A 17 -7.62 -0.45 -46.33
CA ARG A 17 -6.32 0.14 -45.99
C ARG A 17 -5.18 -0.40 -46.87
N GLN A 18 -5.20 -1.70 -47.18
CA GLN A 18 -4.20 -2.31 -48.05
C GLN A 18 -4.35 -1.84 -49.50
N TRP A 19 -5.58 -1.67 -49.99
CA TRP A 19 -5.83 -1.05 -51.29
C TRP A 19 -5.39 0.42 -51.33
N ALA A 20 -5.67 1.19 -50.27
CA ALA A 20 -5.23 2.57 -50.18
C ALA A 20 -3.68 2.70 -50.21
N LEU A 21 -2.95 1.74 -49.66
CA LEU A 21 -1.47 1.69 -49.77
C LEU A 21 -0.98 1.40 -51.20
N LEU A 22 -1.81 0.74 -52.03
CA LEU A 22 -1.55 0.50 -53.44
C LEU A 22 -2.09 1.63 -54.34
N GLY A 23 -2.63 2.69 -53.76
CA GLY A 23 -3.15 3.85 -54.50
C GLY A 23 -4.58 3.68 -55.02
N GLN A 24 -5.36 2.75 -54.46
CA GLN A 24 -6.73 2.44 -54.90
C GLN A 24 -7.72 2.54 -53.73
N LEU A 25 -8.98 2.90 -54.01
CA LEU A 25 -10.05 2.93 -53.02
C LEU A 25 -11.31 2.22 -53.54
N PRO A 26 -12.15 1.64 -52.66
CA PRO A 26 -13.40 1.01 -53.06
C PRO A 26 -14.35 1.97 -53.77
N LYS A 27 -15.06 1.45 -54.77
CA LYS A 27 -16.18 2.13 -55.43
C LYS A 27 -17.27 2.48 -54.41
N LYS A 28 -18.05 3.54 -54.67
CA LYS A 28 -19.09 4.04 -53.73
C LYS A 28 -20.15 2.99 -53.38
N ASP A 29 -20.38 2.01 -54.26
CA ASP A 29 -21.35 0.93 -54.13
C ASP A 29 -20.71 -0.44 -53.88
N ALA A 30 -19.39 -0.50 -53.72
CA ALA A 30 -18.67 -1.73 -53.39
C ALA A 30 -19.15 -2.29 -52.05
N LYS A 31 -19.57 -3.55 -52.05
CA LYS A 31 -20.10 -4.21 -50.85
C LYS A 31 -19.00 -4.92 -50.08
N GLY A 32 -17.98 -5.41 -50.78
CA GLY A 32 -16.92 -6.23 -50.22
C GLY A 32 -17.44 -7.51 -49.57
N VAL A 33 -16.52 -8.25 -48.94
CA VAL A 33 -16.79 -9.48 -48.21
C VAL A 33 -16.16 -9.37 -46.83
N GLU A 34 -16.94 -9.65 -45.79
CA GLU A 34 -16.45 -9.70 -44.41
C GLU A 34 -15.81 -11.06 -44.12
N LEU A 35 -14.51 -11.04 -43.81
CA LEU A 35 -13.69 -12.23 -43.56
C LEU A 35 -13.11 -12.20 -42.15
N TRP A 36 -12.97 -13.37 -41.53
CA TRP A 36 -12.21 -13.53 -40.29
C TRP A 36 -10.72 -13.24 -40.51
N ALA A 37 -10.11 -12.48 -39.61
CA ALA A 37 -8.70 -12.09 -39.66
C ALA A 37 -7.74 -13.27 -39.41
N ASN A 38 -8.20 -14.29 -38.69
CA ASN A 38 -7.46 -15.52 -38.42
C ASN A 38 -8.42 -16.68 -38.10
N LYS A 39 -7.88 -17.91 -38.06
CA LYS A 39 -8.66 -19.13 -37.76
C LYS A 39 -9.29 -19.17 -36.36
N ASN A 40 -8.84 -18.30 -35.46
CA ASN A 40 -9.35 -18.18 -34.10
C ASN A 40 -10.54 -17.20 -34.02
N CYS A 41 -10.96 -16.62 -35.14
CA CYS A 41 -12.14 -15.74 -35.27
C CYS A 41 -12.19 -14.57 -34.27
N GLN A 42 -11.02 -14.01 -33.92
CA GLN A 42 -10.91 -12.95 -32.91
C GLN A 42 -11.33 -11.56 -33.42
N ALA A 43 -11.24 -11.34 -34.74
CA ALA A 43 -11.63 -10.10 -35.40
C ALA A 43 -12.02 -10.40 -36.85
N SER A 44 -12.96 -9.63 -37.41
CA SER A 44 -13.33 -9.66 -38.83
C SER A 44 -13.01 -8.32 -39.49
N TYR A 45 -12.74 -8.34 -40.79
CA TYR A 45 -12.54 -7.13 -41.60
C TYR A 45 -13.24 -7.28 -42.95
N VAL A 46 -13.57 -6.16 -43.59
CA VAL A 46 -14.12 -6.14 -44.94
C VAL A 46 -12.98 -6.08 -45.96
N TYR A 47 -13.02 -6.99 -46.91
CA TYR A 47 -12.09 -7.11 -48.02
C TYR A 47 -12.80 -6.84 -49.34
N TYR A 48 -12.08 -6.25 -50.29
CA TYR A 48 -12.59 -5.88 -51.61
C TYR A 48 -11.78 -6.59 -52.69
N SER A 49 -12.45 -7.02 -53.76
CA SER A 49 -11.78 -7.59 -54.92
C SER A 49 -11.07 -6.51 -55.76
N PRO A 50 -10.16 -6.88 -56.67
CA PRO A 50 -9.57 -5.94 -57.62
C PRO A 50 -10.60 -5.20 -58.51
N ASP A 51 -11.75 -5.82 -58.79
CA ASP A 51 -12.80 -5.22 -59.63
C ASP A 51 -13.69 -4.22 -58.86
N GLU A 52 -13.63 -4.23 -57.53
CA GLU A 52 -14.43 -3.37 -56.63
C GLU A 52 -13.72 -2.07 -56.25
N VAL A 53 -12.49 -1.85 -56.74
CA VAL A 53 -11.67 -0.68 -56.42
C VAL A 53 -11.32 0.11 -57.67
N ASP A 54 -11.14 1.42 -57.52
CA ASP A 54 -10.67 2.32 -58.59
C ASP A 54 -9.38 3.03 -58.15
N PRO A 55 -8.52 3.48 -59.10
CA PRO A 55 -7.40 4.36 -58.79
C PRO A 55 -7.87 5.60 -58.05
N ALA A 56 -7.28 5.86 -56.89
CA ALA A 56 -7.62 7.01 -56.06
C ALA A 56 -6.72 8.19 -56.43
N THR A 57 -7.29 9.39 -56.39
CA THR A 57 -6.49 10.62 -56.51
C THR A 57 -5.61 10.82 -55.28
N GLU A 58 -4.55 11.61 -55.42
CA GLU A 58 -3.66 11.93 -54.30
C GLU A 58 -4.41 12.57 -53.13
N LYS A 59 -5.41 13.42 -53.42
CA LYS A 59 -6.25 14.05 -52.40
C LYS A 59 -7.11 13.03 -51.65
N GLU A 60 -7.72 12.09 -52.34
CA GLU A 60 -8.56 11.05 -51.70
C GLU A 60 -7.73 10.13 -50.79
N LEU A 61 -6.51 9.79 -51.20
CA LEU A 61 -5.58 9.02 -50.37
C LEU A 61 -5.09 9.84 -49.15
N GLN A 62 -4.82 11.14 -49.33
CA GLN A 62 -4.48 12.03 -48.22
C GLN A 62 -5.62 12.08 -47.20
N ASP A 63 -6.86 12.32 -47.64
CA ASP A 63 -8.05 12.36 -46.78
C ASP A 63 -8.27 11.02 -46.06
N PHE A 64 -8.07 9.89 -46.75
CA PHE A 64 -8.19 8.55 -46.17
C PHE A 64 -7.18 8.30 -45.04
N PHE A 65 -5.91 8.68 -45.22
CA PHE A 65 -4.86 8.46 -44.23
C PHE A 65 -4.76 9.56 -43.16
N GLN A 66 -5.45 10.68 -43.33
CA GLN A 66 -5.40 11.83 -42.42
C GLN A 66 -5.75 11.46 -40.96
N PRO A 67 -6.83 10.71 -40.67
CA PRO A 67 -7.15 10.31 -39.29
C PRO A 67 -6.08 9.42 -38.66
N GLU A 68 -5.46 8.52 -39.42
CA GLU A 68 -4.36 7.67 -38.92
C GLU A 68 -3.12 8.51 -38.58
N ARG A 69 -2.78 9.48 -39.45
CA ARG A 69 -1.67 10.43 -39.24
C ARG A 69 -1.91 11.28 -37.99
N ASP A 70 -3.11 11.82 -37.84
CA ASP A 70 -3.48 12.63 -36.67
C ASP A 70 -3.42 11.84 -35.37
N ARG A 71 -3.90 10.58 -35.38
CA ARG A 71 -3.77 9.67 -34.23
C ARG A 71 -2.31 9.42 -33.87
N LYS A 72 -1.45 9.12 -34.86
CA LYS A 72 -0.01 8.90 -34.65
C LYS A 72 0.66 10.16 -34.11
N ASN A 73 0.34 11.33 -34.65
CA ASN A 73 0.87 12.62 -34.19
C ASN A 73 0.44 12.92 -32.75
N LYS A 74 -0.83 12.68 -32.39
CA LYS A 74 -1.33 12.85 -31.02
C LYS A 74 -0.61 11.92 -30.04
N LEU A 75 -0.44 10.65 -30.39
CA LEU A 75 0.29 9.69 -29.56
C LEU A 75 1.76 10.07 -29.38
N ALA A 76 2.43 10.52 -30.46
CA ALA A 76 3.80 11.00 -30.38
C ALA A 76 3.94 12.23 -29.46
N ARG A 77 2.97 13.16 -29.49
CA ARG A 77 2.93 14.32 -28.58
C ARG A 77 2.76 13.89 -27.12
N LEU A 78 1.83 12.97 -26.86
CA LEU A 78 1.61 12.41 -25.51
C LEU A 78 2.86 11.70 -24.99
N ASN A 79 3.49 10.85 -25.80
CA ASN A 79 4.71 10.16 -25.42
C ASN A 79 5.86 11.13 -25.10
N ARG A 80 6.01 12.22 -25.86
CA ARG A 80 7.00 13.28 -25.55
C ARG A 80 6.68 13.98 -24.23
N LYS A 81 5.40 14.25 -23.95
CA LYS A 81 4.97 14.84 -22.68
C LYS A 81 5.28 13.91 -21.52
N TRP A 82 4.88 12.64 -21.59
CA TRP A 82 5.14 11.64 -20.55
C TRP A 82 6.63 11.41 -20.30
N ARG A 83 7.46 11.42 -21.35
CA ARG A 83 8.93 11.33 -21.19
C ARG A 83 9.49 12.51 -20.39
N LYS A 84 9.06 13.73 -20.72
CA LYS A 84 9.48 14.93 -19.97
C LYS A 84 9.02 14.89 -18.51
N GLU A 85 7.78 14.47 -18.27
CA GLU A 85 7.25 14.32 -16.91
C GLU A 85 8.00 13.26 -16.12
N ALA A 86 8.35 12.14 -16.74
CA ALA A 86 9.15 11.08 -16.11
C ALA A 86 10.59 11.54 -15.81
N GLU A 87 11.24 12.26 -16.73
CA GLU A 87 12.56 12.84 -16.52
C GLU A 87 12.57 13.88 -15.40
N GLU A 88 11.55 14.75 -15.34
CA GLU A 88 11.41 15.74 -14.27
C GLU A 88 11.17 15.07 -12.92
N LYS A 89 10.29 14.06 -12.88
CA LYS A 89 10.06 13.27 -11.66
C LYS A 89 11.34 12.61 -11.17
N LYS A 90 12.12 12.00 -12.08
CA LYS A 90 13.42 11.40 -11.75
C LYS A 90 14.40 12.43 -11.19
N ARG A 91 14.45 13.62 -11.78
CA ARG A 91 15.29 14.73 -11.29
C ARG A 91 14.87 15.20 -9.90
N GLN A 92 13.57 15.29 -9.64
CA GLN A 92 13.04 15.62 -8.31
C GLN A 92 13.39 14.54 -7.28
N GLU A 93 13.27 13.26 -7.64
CA GLU A 93 13.68 12.13 -6.80
C GLU A 93 15.18 12.16 -6.49
N GLU A 94 16.04 12.44 -7.49
CA GLU A 94 17.48 12.58 -7.30
C GLU A 94 17.84 13.79 -6.42
N GLN A 95 17.21 14.96 -6.63
CA GLN A 95 17.41 16.13 -5.78
C GLN A 95 16.96 15.87 -4.34
N LYS A 96 15.82 15.19 -4.16
CA LYS A 96 15.33 14.80 -2.84
C LYS A 96 16.35 13.88 -2.15
N LYS A 97 16.87 12.87 -2.86
CA LYS A 97 17.89 11.96 -2.31
C LYS A 97 19.14 12.71 -1.85
N ILE A 98 19.64 13.64 -2.65
CA ILE A 98 20.81 14.47 -2.28
C ILE A 98 20.50 15.33 -1.04
N PHE A 99 19.31 15.90 -0.97
CA PHE A 99 18.87 16.68 0.18
C PHE A 99 18.79 15.82 1.45
N ASP A 100 18.16 14.65 1.36
CA ASP A 100 18.01 13.71 2.48
C ASP A 100 19.39 13.24 2.98
N GLU A 101 20.33 12.92 2.08
CA GLU A 101 21.71 12.56 2.44
C GLU A 101 22.46 13.72 3.13
N ALA A 102 22.25 14.97 2.68
CA ALA A 102 22.86 16.14 3.30
C ALA A 102 22.29 16.43 4.70
N VAL A 103 20.97 16.25 4.88
CA VAL A 103 20.32 16.37 6.18
C VAL A 103 20.85 15.31 7.14
N GLU A 104 20.94 14.05 6.70
CA GLU A 104 21.48 12.95 7.51
C GLU A 104 22.93 13.23 7.93
N ALA A 105 23.79 13.67 6.99
CA ALA A 105 25.16 14.07 7.28
C ALA A 105 25.25 15.23 8.29
N ALA A 106 24.32 16.18 8.23
CA ALA A 106 24.26 17.29 9.17
C ALA A 106 23.74 16.88 10.56
N LEU A 107 22.89 15.85 10.63
CA LEU A 107 22.31 15.32 11.87
C LEU A 107 23.21 14.30 12.58
N LEU A 108 24.09 13.61 11.85
CA LEU A 108 25.04 12.62 12.36
C LEU A 108 25.75 13.02 13.68
N PRO A 109 26.34 14.24 13.81
CA PRO A 109 26.97 14.67 15.06
C PRO A 109 25.99 14.81 16.23
N TYR A 110 24.73 15.12 15.95
CA TYR A 110 23.67 15.26 16.95
C TYR A 110 23.08 13.91 17.33
N ARG A 111 23.07 12.92 16.42
CA ARG A 111 22.65 11.54 16.73
C ARG A 111 23.48 10.95 17.86
N ASP A 112 24.81 11.08 17.81
CA ASP A 112 25.70 10.63 18.88
C ASP A 112 25.42 11.33 20.22
N LEU A 113 25.12 12.64 20.17
CA LEU A 113 24.80 13.41 21.37
C LEU A 113 23.45 13.00 21.95
N ILE A 114 22.43 12.85 21.11
CA ILE A 114 21.10 12.38 21.48
C ILE A 114 21.21 10.99 22.08
N TRP A 115 21.94 10.06 21.44
CA TRP A 115 22.15 8.72 21.96
C TRP A 115 22.81 8.73 23.35
N LYS A 116 23.88 9.51 23.54
CA LYS A 116 24.53 9.66 24.87
C LYS A 116 23.60 10.25 25.92
N LEU A 117 22.77 11.22 25.54
CA LEU A 117 21.75 11.78 26.43
C LEU A 117 20.69 10.73 26.77
N THR A 118 20.22 9.98 25.78
CA THR A 118 19.27 8.88 25.92
C THR A 118 19.79 7.82 26.88
N GLU A 119 21.03 7.33 26.69
CA GLU A 119 21.69 6.39 27.61
C GLU A 119 21.73 6.93 29.04
N LYS A 120 22.13 8.20 29.20
CA LYS A 120 22.17 8.83 30.51
C LYS A 120 20.79 9.01 31.13
N THR A 121 19.76 9.27 30.33
CA THR A 121 18.37 9.32 30.82
C THR A 121 17.87 7.95 31.23
N LYS A 122 18.26 6.86 30.54
CA LYS A 122 17.95 5.49 30.96
C LYS A 122 18.58 5.17 32.32
N GLU A 123 19.82 5.60 32.57
CA GLU A 123 20.48 5.45 33.88
C GLU A 123 19.77 6.21 35.01
N LEU A 124 19.19 7.37 34.68
CA LEU A 124 18.50 8.25 35.64
C LEU A 124 17.02 7.92 35.81
N TYR A 125 16.43 7.14 34.90
CA TYR A 125 15.03 6.74 35.01
C TYR A 125 14.87 5.79 36.19
N PRO A 126 13.82 5.97 37.02
CA PRO A 126 13.57 5.08 38.15
C PRO A 126 13.51 3.63 37.65
N LYS A 127 14.29 2.73 38.27
CA LYS A 127 14.22 1.29 38.00
C LYS A 127 12.89 0.75 38.52
N LYS A 128 11.85 0.97 37.73
CA LYS A 128 10.57 0.28 37.84
C LYS A 128 10.74 -1.06 37.13
N GLU A 129 10.43 -2.12 37.83
CA GLU A 129 10.32 -3.44 37.22
C GLU A 129 9.06 -3.47 36.36
N TYR A 130 9.18 -3.94 35.13
CA TYR A 130 8.06 -4.16 34.23
C TYR A 130 7.90 -5.65 33.93
N PRO A 131 6.68 -6.10 33.62
CA PRO A 131 6.43 -7.46 33.15
C PRO A 131 7.27 -7.81 31.90
N GLN A 132 7.72 -9.05 31.83
CA GLN A 132 8.50 -9.55 30.69
C GLN A 132 7.62 -9.91 29.48
N THR A 133 6.32 -10.11 29.71
CA THR A 133 5.31 -10.34 28.67
C THR A 133 4.42 -9.12 28.60
N ILE A 134 4.27 -8.56 27.41
CA ILE A 134 3.43 -7.39 27.16
C ILE A 134 2.56 -7.58 25.93
N VAL A 135 1.45 -6.86 25.89
CA VAL A 135 0.63 -6.68 24.70
C VAL A 135 0.77 -5.24 24.24
N ILE A 136 0.94 -5.04 22.93
CA ILE A 136 1.12 -3.71 22.35
C ILE A 136 0.21 -3.51 21.15
N ASP A 137 -0.24 -2.28 21.00
CA ASP A 137 -0.93 -1.78 19.81
C ASP A 137 -0.59 -0.30 19.60
N THR A 138 -0.63 0.14 18.35
CA THR A 138 -0.31 1.51 17.94
C THR A 138 -1.30 2.06 16.93
N GLU A 139 -1.60 3.34 17.11
CA GLU A 139 -2.32 4.13 16.09
C GLU A 139 -1.37 5.10 15.41
N THR A 140 -1.54 5.32 14.11
CA THR A 140 -0.55 6.06 13.31
C THR A 140 -1.20 6.98 12.27
N THR A 141 -0.41 7.90 11.70
CA THR A 141 -0.87 8.79 10.62
C THR A 141 -0.98 8.09 9.26
N GLY A 142 -0.57 6.83 9.13
CA GLY A 142 -0.53 6.11 7.86
C GLY A 142 -0.07 4.65 7.99
N LEU A 143 0.78 4.16 7.09
CA LEU A 143 1.19 2.74 7.06
C LEU A 143 2.69 2.54 6.82
N ASP A 144 3.45 3.61 6.57
CA ASP A 144 4.89 3.55 6.32
C ASP A 144 5.64 4.03 7.57
N PRO A 145 6.27 3.14 8.35
CA PRO A 145 6.92 3.49 9.62
C PRO A 145 8.08 4.49 9.47
N PHE A 146 8.62 4.69 8.28
CA PHE A 146 9.70 5.65 8.03
C PHE A 146 9.19 7.02 7.56
N ARG A 147 7.91 7.12 7.20
CA ARG A 147 7.29 8.36 6.71
C ARG A 147 6.22 8.87 7.65
N ASP A 148 5.36 7.99 8.11
CA ASP A 148 4.24 8.24 9.00
C ASP A 148 4.68 8.28 10.47
N GLU A 149 3.80 8.74 11.35
CA GLU A 149 4.10 9.04 12.75
C GLU A 149 3.09 8.36 13.69
N LEU A 150 3.55 8.00 14.89
CA LEU A 150 2.70 7.49 15.96
C LEU A 150 1.70 8.56 16.43
N LEU A 151 0.46 8.16 16.65
CA LEU A 151 -0.65 8.94 17.20
C LEU A 151 -1.09 8.44 18.57
N GLN A 152 -1.01 7.14 18.83
CA GLN A 152 -1.24 6.53 20.14
C GLN A 152 -0.34 5.29 20.27
N VAL A 153 0.15 5.03 21.47
CA VAL A 153 0.78 3.75 21.82
C VAL A 153 0.16 3.31 23.15
N SER A 154 -0.28 2.06 23.20
CA SER A 154 -0.78 1.45 24.43
C SER A 154 -0.06 0.13 24.67
N ILE A 155 0.32 -0.12 25.92
CA ILE A 155 0.98 -1.33 26.37
C ILE A 155 0.29 -1.80 27.65
N ILE A 156 -0.16 -3.06 27.64
CA ILE A 156 -0.70 -3.75 28.83
C ILE A 156 0.15 -4.98 29.15
N ASP A 157 0.04 -5.50 30.36
CA ASP A 157 0.58 -6.82 30.72
C ASP A 157 -0.42 -7.96 30.46
N GLU A 158 -0.02 -9.20 30.75
CA GLU A 158 -0.84 -10.39 30.54
C GLU A 158 -2.07 -10.48 31.47
N ASP A 159 -2.12 -9.65 32.52
CA ASP A 159 -3.27 -9.54 33.43
C ASP A 159 -4.22 -8.39 33.01
N GLY A 160 -3.88 -7.65 31.95
CA GLY A 160 -4.62 -6.49 31.48
C GLY A 160 -4.33 -5.19 32.22
N ASN A 161 -3.28 -5.13 33.05
CA ASN A 161 -2.89 -3.88 33.69
C ASN A 161 -2.21 -2.96 32.68
N VAL A 162 -2.60 -1.68 32.67
CA VAL A 162 -1.99 -0.68 31.79
C VAL A 162 -0.58 -0.33 32.25
N LEU A 163 0.41 -0.63 31.41
CA LEU A 163 1.81 -0.25 31.62
C LEU A 163 2.12 1.11 31.01
N PHE A 164 1.49 1.41 29.85
CA PHE A 164 1.61 2.68 29.13
C PHE A 164 0.35 2.92 28.29
N ASP A 165 -0.13 4.17 28.25
CA ASP A 165 -1.16 4.61 27.32
C ASP A 165 -1.01 6.12 27.11
N SER A 166 -0.69 6.54 25.87
CA SER A 166 -0.56 7.97 25.55
C SER A 166 -0.85 8.23 24.08
N TYR A 167 -1.54 9.35 23.85
CA TYR A 167 -1.59 10.01 22.55
C TYR A 167 -0.31 10.78 22.27
N PHE A 168 -0.04 11.04 20.99
CA PHE A 168 1.10 11.78 20.51
C PHE A 168 0.72 12.83 19.48
N LYS A 169 1.38 13.98 19.57
CA LYS A 169 1.33 15.02 18.55
C LYS A 169 2.35 14.72 17.45
N PRO A 170 1.95 14.54 16.18
CA PRO A 170 2.90 14.39 15.08
C PRO A 170 3.72 15.66 14.85
N LEU A 171 4.99 15.50 14.45
CA LEU A 171 5.91 16.58 14.13
C LEU A 171 5.82 16.99 12.65
N LYS A 172 5.65 16.02 11.75
CA LYS A 172 5.73 16.22 10.28
C LYS A 172 4.33 16.38 9.67
N HIS A 173 3.39 15.53 10.04
CA HIS A 173 2.03 15.51 9.51
C HIS A 173 1.11 16.50 10.22
N LYS A 174 0.34 17.25 9.43
CA LYS A 174 -0.70 18.15 9.94
C LYS A 174 -2.11 17.59 9.76
N GLU A 175 -2.27 16.63 8.86
CA GLU A 175 -3.53 15.99 8.48
C GLU A 175 -3.26 14.54 8.04
N TRP A 176 -4.19 13.62 8.35
CA TRP A 176 -4.10 12.19 8.01
C TRP A 176 -5.50 11.58 7.80
N SER A 177 -6.32 12.25 6.98
CA SER A 177 -7.74 11.91 6.77
C SER A 177 -8.06 10.43 6.52
N LYS A 178 -7.17 9.68 5.86
CA LYS A 178 -7.35 8.23 5.65
C LYS A 178 -7.20 7.45 6.95
N ALA A 179 -6.15 7.70 7.72
CA ALA A 179 -5.95 7.05 9.01
C ALA A 179 -7.01 7.51 10.02
N GLU A 180 -7.34 8.80 10.06
CA GLU A 180 -8.40 9.36 10.92
C GLU A 180 -9.77 8.71 10.64
N SER A 181 -10.06 8.32 9.40
CA SER A 181 -11.31 7.61 9.08
C SER A 181 -11.39 6.19 9.67
N VAL A 182 -10.25 5.63 10.08
CA VAL A 182 -10.13 4.30 10.68
C VAL A 182 -10.04 4.43 12.20
N ASN A 183 -9.10 5.22 12.70
CA ASN A 183 -8.80 5.33 14.13
C ASN A 183 -9.45 6.49 14.86
N HIS A 184 -10.13 7.36 14.13
CA HIS A 184 -10.90 8.47 14.71
C HIS A 184 -10.04 9.48 15.51
N ILE A 185 -8.71 9.39 15.43
CA ILE A 185 -7.79 10.34 16.05
C ILE A 185 -7.62 11.55 15.12
N SER A 186 -8.24 12.67 15.47
CA SER A 186 -8.14 13.91 14.69
C SER A 186 -6.91 14.74 15.06
N PRO A 187 -6.39 15.62 14.17
CA PRO A 187 -5.34 16.56 14.53
C PRO A 187 -5.68 17.46 15.73
N LYS A 188 -6.97 17.75 15.94
CA LYS A 188 -7.44 18.52 17.09
C LYS A 188 -7.33 17.74 18.39
N MET A 189 -7.58 16.43 18.37
CA MET A 189 -7.52 15.56 19.55
C MET A 189 -6.10 15.51 20.13
N VAL A 190 -5.08 15.47 19.27
CA VAL A 190 -3.67 15.37 19.67
C VAL A 190 -2.94 16.72 19.66
N ALA A 191 -3.64 17.84 19.51
CA ALA A 191 -3.02 19.16 19.36
C ALA A 191 -2.14 19.56 20.56
N ASP A 192 -2.53 19.11 21.75
CA ASP A 192 -1.88 19.37 23.04
C ASP A 192 -1.24 18.11 23.65
N ALA A 193 -1.21 16.99 22.90
CA ALA A 193 -0.53 15.77 23.31
C ALA A 193 1.00 15.95 23.30
N PRO A 194 1.76 15.17 24.10
CA PRO A 194 3.21 15.20 24.05
C PRO A 194 3.72 14.73 22.68
N TYR A 195 4.94 15.14 22.34
CA TYR A 195 5.68 14.52 21.24
C TYR A 195 6.25 13.17 21.68
N ILE A 196 6.46 12.26 20.72
CA ILE A 196 6.98 10.91 21.00
C ILE A 196 8.32 10.93 21.76
N ASN A 197 9.20 11.88 21.45
CA ASN A 197 10.49 12.02 22.11
C ASN A 197 10.39 12.45 23.59
N GLU A 198 9.27 13.06 24.01
CA GLU A 198 9.01 13.38 25.42
C GLU A 198 8.66 12.14 26.25
N LYS A 199 8.23 11.06 25.60
CA LYS A 199 7.86 9.77 26.21
C LYS A 199 8.79 8.62 25.87
N ALA A 200 9.76 8.83 24.99
CA ALA A 200 10.67 7.80 24.50
C ALA A 200 11.37 7.01 25.62
N ALA A 201 11.83 7.70 26.69
CA ALA A 201 12.48 7.04 27.81
C ALA A 201 11.54 6.15 28.63
N GLU A 202 10.25 6.53 28.74
CA GLU A 202 9.22 5.74 29.45
C GLU A 202 8.87 4.48 28.66
N LEU A 203 8.64 4.62 27.34
CA LEU A 203 8.42 3.50 26.42
C LEU A 203 9.62 2.54 26.41
N TYR A 204 10.84 3.08 26.28
CA TYR A 204 12.05 2.26 26.26
C TYR A 204 12.22 1.47 27.56
N ALA A 205 11.93 2.07 28.72
CA ALA A 205 12.08 1.38 30.00
C ALA A 205 11.19 0.12 30.13
N ILE A 206 10.02 0.14 29.48
CA ILE A 206 9.10 -1.02 29.39
C ILE A 206 9.65 -2.02 28.37
N LEU A 207 9.90 -1.56 27.14
CA LEU A 207 10.32 -2.40 26.01
C LEU A 207 11.67 -3.09 26.24
N SER A 208 12.61 -2.43 26.93
CA SER A 208 13.94 -3.00 27.20
C SER A 208 13.92 -4.17 28.21
N GLN A 209 12.82 -4.31 28.96
CA GLN A 209 12.61 -5.42 29.89
C GLN A 209 11.78 -6.54 29.22
N ALA A 210 10.88 -6.18 28.31
CA ALA A 210 10.07 -7.13 27.57
C ALA A 210 10.92 -8.19 26.85
N HIS A 211 10.51 -9.45 27.00
CA HIS A 211 11.05 -10.60 26.28
C HIS A 211 10.04 -11.16 25.29
N TRP A 212 8.75 -11.06 25.63
CA TRP A 212 7.65 -11.63 24.87
C TRP A 212 6.62 -10.54 24.57
N ILE A 213 6.39 -10.27 23.29
CA ILE A 213 5.44 -9.26 22.81
C ILE A 213 4.30 -9.95 22.07
N ILE A 214 3.08 -9.69 22.51
CA ILE A 214 1.85 -10.13 21.88
C ILE A 214 1.24 -8.93 21.16
N GLY A 215 0.74 -9.12 19.95
CA GLY A 215 0.05 -8.07 19.20
C GLY A 215 -0.80 -8.66 18.09
N TYR A 216 -1.58 -7.80 17.44
CA TYR A 216 -2.38 -8.17 16.28
C TYR A 216 -1.79 -7.51 15.04
N ASN A 217 -1.09 -8.26 14.18
CA ASN A 217 -0.17 -7.72 13.18
C ASN A 217 1.04 -6.99 13.82
N VAL A 218 1.59 -7.58 14.89
CA VAL A 218 2.58 -6.98 15.81
C VAL A 218 3.83 -6.41 15.13
N ASP A 219 4.24 -6.96 13.99
CA ASP A 219 5.36 -6.44 13.21
C ASP A 219 5.11 -4.99 12.77
N PHE A 220 3.86 -4.60 12.51
CA PHE A 220 3.49 -3.24 12.18
C PHE A 220 3.86 -2.28 13.33
N ASP A 221 3.40 -2.58 14.54
CA ASP A 221 3.64 -1.78 15.75
C ASP A 221 5.13 -1.63 16.06
N LEU A 222 5.85 -2.76 16.05
CA LEU A 222 7.28 -2.78 16.31
C LEU A 222 8.08 -1.99 15.27
N ASN A 223 7.70 -2.07 14.00
CA ASN A 223 8.35 -1.28 12.96
C ASN A 223 8.12 0.22 13.13
N PHE A 224 6.95 0.66 13.63
CA PHE A 224 6.72 2.07 13.96
C PHE A 224 7.53 2.55 15.16
N LEU A 225 7.76 1.69 16.17
CA LEU A 225 8.66 2.00 17.27
C LEU A 225 10.12 2.12 16.83
N VAL A 226 10.56 1.26 15.89
CA VAL A 226 11.88 1.39 15.24
C VAL A 226 11.96 2.66 14.40
N GLY A 227 10.95 2.94 13.58
CA GLY A 227 10.88 4.14 12.73
C GLY A 227 10.85 5.46 13.53
N SER A 228 10.44 5.38 14.80
CA SER A 228 10.42 6.49 15.76
C SER A 228 11.66 6.56 16.65
N ASP A 229 12.71 5.77 16.37
CA ASP A 229 13.95 5.67 17.14
C ASP A 229 13.73 5.35 18.64
N ILE A 230 12.61 4.68 19.00
CA ILE A 230 12.34 4.25 20.38
C ILE A 230 13.19 3.02 20.73
N ILE A 231 13.23 2.05 19.81
CA ILE A 231 14.06 0.85 19.89
C ILE A 231 14.86 0.69 18.61
N THR A 232 15.97 -0.03 18.69
CA THR A 232 16.79 -0.38 17.53
C THR A 232 16.24 -1.59 16.78
N ASN A 233 16.65 -1.78 15.52
CA ASN A 233 16.39 -3.02 14.78
C ASN A 233 16.95 -4.27 15.49
N GLU A 234 18.08 -4.15 16.19
CA GLU A 234 18.67 -5.27 16.92
C GLU A 234 17.80 -5.68 18.12
N GLU A 235 17.35 -4.70 18.92
CA GLU A 235 16.43 -4.93 20.04
C GLU A 235 15.09 -5.50 19.55
N CYS A 236 14.53 -4.93 18.48
CA CYS A 236 13.30 -5.43 17.86
C CYS A 236 13.40 -6.91 17.47
N ASN A 237 14.50 -7.32 16.84
CA ASN A 237 14.73 -8.70 16.42
C ASN A 237 15.03 -9.66 17.58
N ALA A 238 15.28 -9.14 18.80
CA ALA A 238 15.55 -9.95 19.98
C ALA A 238 14.27 -10.38 20.72
N PHE A 239 13.13 -9.75 20.43
CA PHE A 239 11.85 -10.12 21.03
C PHE A 239 11.35 -11.46 20.50
N ARG A 240 10.73 -12.24 21.39
CA ARG A 240 9.79 -13.26 20.95
C ARG A 240 8.46 -12.59 20.67
N THR A 241 7.91 -12.78 19.48
CA THR A 241 6.61 -12.21 19.08
C THR A 241 5.55 -13.30 18.96
N GLU A 242 4.32 -12.98 19.34
CA GLU A 242 3.12 -13.78 19.01
C GLU A 242 2.15 -12.88 18.27
N ASP A 243 1.98 -13.16 16.98
CA ASP A 243 1.03 -12.45 16.14
C ASP A 243 -0.32 -13.18 16.16
N VAL A 244 -1.26 -12.60 16.92
CA VAL A 244 -2.60 -13.14 17.11
C VAL A 244 -3.39 -13.17 15.80
N MET A 245 -3.09 -12.29 14.84
CA MET A 245 -3.74 -12.27 13.53
C MET A 245 -3.44 -13.54 12.74
N ILE A 246 -2.18 -13.99 12.76
CA ILE A 246 -1.73 -15.19 12.04
C ILE A 246 -2.37 -16.42 12.68
N GLN A 247 -2.30 -16.53 14.01
CA GLN A 247 -2.92 -17.64 14.75
C GLN A 247 -4.43 -17.73 14.49
N PHE A 248 -5.12 -16.58 14.52
CA PHE A 248 -6.56 -16.54 14.29
C PHE A 248 -6.94 -16.85 12.84
N ALA A 249 -6.13 -16.47 11.85
CA ALA A 249 -6.42 -16.74 10.43
C ALA A 249 -6.57 -18.25 10.17
N GLU A 250 -5.72 -19.08 10.77
CA GLU A 250 -5.82 -20.54 10.67
C GLU A 250 -7.12 -21.06 11.29
N ILE A 251 -7.50 -20.54 12.46
CA ILE A 251 -8.73 -20.93 13.17
C ILE A 251 -9.98 -20.53 12.38
N TYR A 252 -9.98 -19.32 11.82
CA TYR A 252 -11.09 -18.83 11.00
C TYR A 252 -11.25 -19.64 9.70
N GLY A 253 -10.14 -20.13 9.13
CA GLY A 253 -10.16 -21.13 8.06
C GLY A 253 -10.51 -20.61 6.66
N GLU A 254 -10.63 -19.29 6.45
CA GLU A 254 -10.87 -18.72 5.12
C GLU A 254 -9.58 -18.76 4.29
N TYR A 255 -9.51 -19.61 3.27
CA TYR A 255 -8.31 -19.74 2.43
C TYR A 255 -8.24 -18.70 1.31
N SER A 256 -7.08 -18.06 1.15
CA SER A 256 -6.78 -17.14 0.05
C SER A 256 -5.97 -17.82 -1.04
N VAL A 257 -6.60 -18.13 -2.18
CA VAL A 257 -5.92 -18.71 -3.35
C VAL A 257 -4.78 -17.81 -3.87
N TYR A 258 -4.95 -16.48 -3.77
CA TYR A 258 -3.94 -15.54 -4.24
C TYR A 258 -2.67 -15.54 -3.37
N HIS A 259 -2.83 -15.73 -2.05
CA HIS A 259 -1.72 -15.77 -1.11
C HIS A 259 -1.21 -17.19 -0.81
N GLU A 260 -1.90 -18.21 -1.32
CA GLU A 260 -1.66 -19.63 -1.04
C GLU A 260 -1.65 -19.96 0.46
N ASP A 261 -2.40 -19.20 1.27
CA ASP A 261 -2.43 -19.29 2.73
C ASP A 261 -3.81 -18.88 3.29
N TYR A 262 -4.03 -19.04 4.60
CA TYR A 262 -5.20 -18.50 5.28
C TYR A 262 -5.22 -16.98 5.21
N LYS A 263 -6.39 -16.46 4.83
CA LYS A 263 -6.62 -15.03 4.73
C LYS A 263 -6.68 -14.43 6.13
N TRP A 264 -5.77 -13.50 6.38
CA TRP A 264 -5.76 -12.69 7.59
C TRP A 264 -7.11 -11.98 7.77
N GLN A 265 -7.59 -12.00 9.01
CA GLN A 265 -8.84 -11.37 9.42
C GLN A 265 -8.55 -10.09 10.19
N LYS A 266 -9.57 -9.25 10.36
CA LYS A 266 -9.46 -8.06 11.21
C LYS A 266 -9.59 -8.46 12.68
N LEU A 267 -8.99 -7.68 13.58
CA LEU A 267 -9.18 -7.85 15.02
C LEU A 267 -10.66 -7.80 15.40
N THR A 268 -11.43 -6.88 14.83
CA THR A 268 -12.90 -6.82 15.04
C THR A 268 -13.63 -8.10 14.62
N THR A 269 -13.16 -8.79 13.58
CA THR A 269 -13.69 -10.12 13.20
C THR A 269 -13.33 -11.18 14.25
N ALA A 270 -12.08 -11.19 14.73
CA ALA A 270 -11.61 -12.13 15.74
C ALA A 270 -12.30 -11.94 17.10
N ALA A 271 -12.41 -10.68 17.53
CA ALA A 271 -13.13 -10.27 18.72
C ALA A 271 -14.61 -10.71 18.64
N ALA A 272 -15.28 -10.45 17.51
CA ALA A 272 -16.66 -10.89 17.31
C ALA A 272 -16.80 -12.42 17.27
N TYR A 273 -15.82 -13.14 16.71
CA TYR A 273 -15.84 -14.61 16.65
C TYR A 273 -15.85 -15.24 18.05
N TYR A 274 -15.16 -14.62 19.02
CA TYR A 274 -15.11 -15.06 20.41
C TYR A 274 -16.04 -14.29 21.35
N ASP A 275 -17.06 -13.62 20.81
CA ASP A 275 -18.06 -12.86 21.58
C ASP A 275 -17.46 -11.81 22.54
N TYR A 276 -16.37 -11.14 22.12
CA TYR A 276 -15.76 -10.06 22.90
C TYR A 276 -16.68 -8.85 23.02
N ASP A 277 -16.83 -8.34 24.23
CA ASP A 277 -17.63 -7.15 24.54
C ASP A 277 -16.75 -5.90 24.67
N TRP A 278 -16.83 -5.02 23.67
CA TRP A 278 -16.14 -3.73 23.63
C TRP A 278 -16.62 -2.76 24.72
N ALA A 279 -17.85 -2.92 25.25
CA ALA A 279 -18.40 -1.97 26.23
C ALA A 279 -17.59 -1.89 27.54
N GLY A 280 -16.76 -2.91 27.82
CA GLY A 280 -15.89 -2.93 29.01
C GLY A 280 -14.53 -2.25 28.83
N HIS A 281 -14.06 -1.99 27.60
CA HIS A 281 -12.63 -1.77 27.32
C HIS A 281 -12.38 -0.84 26.12
N GLU A 282 -13.05 0.32 26.05
CA GLU A 282 -12.97 1.27 24.92
C GLU A 282 -13.51 0.71 23.58
N GLU A 283 -13.60 1.55 22.55
CA GLU A 283 -14.07 1.17 21.21
C GLU A 283 -12.92 0.65 20.33
N ALA A 284 -13.23 -0.11 19.28
CA ALA A 284 -12.24 -0.57 18.29
C ALA A 284 -11.54 0.60 17.60
N HIS A 285 -10.28 0.40 17.19
CA HIS A 285 -9.42 1.45 16.64
C HIS A 285 -9.09 2.57 17.65
N ASN A 286 -8.96 2.15 18.90
CA ASN A 286 -8.25 2.82 19.99
C ASN A 286 -7.21 1.82 20.49
N SER A 287 -5.93 2.21 20.54
CA SER A 287 -4.88 1.21 20.78
C SER A 287 -5.00 0.51 22.14
N LEU A 288 -5.59 1.14 23.15
CA LEU A 288 -5.80 0.48 24.44
C LEU A 288 -6.93 -0.56 24.34
N GLY A 289 -8.02 -0.23 23.66
CA GLY A 289 -9.11 -1.17 23.43
C GLY A 289 -8.68 -2.36 22.57
N ASP A 290 -7.84 -2.10 21.56
CA ASP A 290 -7.29 -3.13 20.69
C ASP A 290 -6.25 -4.00 21.42
N CYS A 291 -5.48 -3.47 22.36
CA CYS A 291 -4.68 -4.28 23.30
C CYS A 291 -5.55 -5.27 24.11
N TYR A 292 -6.65 -4.80 24.69
CA TYR A 292 -7.56 -5.66 25.46
C TYR A 292 -8.22 -6.73 24.60
N ALA A 293 -8.71 -6.36 23.42
CA ALA A 293 -9.29 -7.31 22.47
C ALA A 293 -8.26 -8.35 22.00
N THR A 294 -7.03 -7.92 21.72
CA THR A 294 -5.93 -8.80 21.32
C THR A 294 -5.58 -9.80 22.42
N LEU A 295 -5.44 -9.35 23.66
CA LEU A 295 -5.17 -10.21 24.82
C LEU A 295 -6.31 -11.23 25.02
N PHE A 296 -7.56 -10.78 24.92
CA PHE A 296 -8.72 -11.65 25.04
C PHE A 296 -8.73 -12.75 23.95
N VAL A 297 -8.54 -12.37 22.68
CA VAL A 297 -8.49 -13.32 21.56
C VAL A 297 -7.34 -14.30 21.74
N TYR A 298 -6.16 -13.81 22.14
CA TYR A 298 -5.01 -14.66 22.42
C TYR A 298 -5.31 -15.72 23.50
N HIS A 299 -5.94 -15.33 24.60
CA HIS A 299 -6.35 -16.28 25.63
C HIS A 299 -7.38 -17.30 25.14
N LYS A 300 -8.33 -16.89 24.31
CA LYS A 300 -9.31 -17.81 23.69
C LYS A 300 -8.62 -18.86 22.82
N ILE A 301 -7.71 -18.42 21.95
CA ILE A 301 -6.88 -19.30 21.12
C ILE A 301 -6.11 -20.31 21.99
N LEU A 302 -5.46 -19.86 23.07
CA LEU A 302 -4.71 -20.74 23.97
C LEU A 302 -5.60 -21.74 24.74
N SER A 303 -6.84 -21.35 25.03
CA SER A 303 -7.80 -22.23 25.72
C SER A 303 -8.38 -23.33 24.82
N GLY A 304 -8.25 -23.19 23.49
CA GLY A 304 -8.80 -24.12 22.51
C GLY A 304 -10.33 -24.07 22.40
N GLU A 305 -10.95 -23.00 22.90
CA GLU A 305 -12.34 -22.62 22.64
C GLU A 305 -12.48 -22.05 21.22
#